data_AF-A0A6V7J1B9-F1
#
_entry.id   AF-A0A6V7J1B9-F1
#
_cell.length_a   1.000
_cell.length_b   1.000
_cell.length_c   1.000
_cell.angle_alpha   90.00
_cell.angle_beta   90.00
_cell.angle_gamma   90.00
#
_symmetry.space_group_name_H-M   'P 1'
#
loop_
_entity.id
_entity.type
_entity.pdbx_description
1 polymer ?
#
loop_
_entity_poly.entity_id
_entity_poly.type
_entity_poly.pdbx_seq_one_letter_code
_entity_poly.pdbx_strand_id
1 'polypeptide(L)' 'LIATTCLYLASKIKDDLLKIRDVMNVSQNTLHRNSQPLELGDQYWSIRDAIVQAELLIMRMLKFQTTPDHPHK' A
#
# COMPACT_ATOMS: atom_id res chain seq x y z
N LEU A 1 -4.04 -5.86 2.60
CA LEU A 1 -4.20 -4.53 3.25
C LEU A 1 -2.89 -4.05 3.86
N ILE A 2 -2.44 -4.55 5.03
CA ILE A 2 -1.23 -4.02 5.69
C ILE A 2 0.01 -4.04 4.80
N ALA A 3 0.30 -5.18 4.14
CA ALA A 3 1.43 -5.27 3.20
C ALA A 3 1.32 -4.27 2.04
N THR A 4 0.11 -4.13 1.47
CA THR A 4 -0.20 -3.16 0.41
C THR A 4 0.09 -1.73 0.86
N THR A 5 -0.35 -1.37 2.07
CA THR A 5 -0.11 -0.05 2.67
C THR A 5 1.36 0.17 2.99
N CYS A 6 2.08 -0.83 3.52
CA CYS A 6 3.52 -0.73 3.75
C CYS A 6 4.29 -0.46 2.45
N LEU A 7 3.93 -1.14 1.36
CA LEU A 7 4.56 -0.94 0.05
C LEU A 7 4.27 0.46 -0.49
N TYR A 8 3.02 0.92 -0.39
CA TYR A 8 2.64 2.28 -0.77
C TYR A 8 3.36 3.35 0.07
N LEU A 9 3.47 3.15 1.38
CA LEU A 9 4.18 4.04 2.28
C LEU A 9 5.69 4.08 1.99
N ALA A 10 6.32 2.93 1.76
CA ALA A 10 7.73 2.83 1.40
C ALA A 10 8.05 3.58 0.10
N SER A 11 7.14 3.52 -0.88
CA SER A 11 7.25 4.26 -2.15
C SER A 11 7.34 5.77 -1.92
N LYS A 12 6.57 6.31 -0.97
CA LYS A 12 6.64 7.73 -0.58
C LYS A 12 7.91 8.08 0.18
N ILE A 13 8.40 7.19 1.05
CA ILE A 13 9.60 7.45 1.87
C ILE A 13 10.88 7.45 1.02
N LYS A 14 10.94 6.62 -0.03
CA LYS A 14 12.09 6.51 -0.93
C LYS A 14 12.01 7.41 -2.17
N ASP A 15 11.07 8.36 -2.20
CA ASP A 15 10.81 9.26 -3.34
C ASP A 15 10.52 8.54 -4.68
N ASP A 16 10.04 7.29 -4.62
CA ASP A 16 9.60 6.50 -5.77
C ASP A 16 8.08 6.41 -5.77
N LEU A 17 7.41 7.52 -6.13
CA LEU A 17 5.96 7.66 -5.95
C LEU A 17 5.16 6.71 -6.85
N LEU A 18 4.57 5.69 -6.23
CA LEU A 18 3.64 4.78 -6.89
C LEU A 18 2.19 5.30 -6.82
N LYS A 19 1.42 5.11 -7.89
CA LYS A 19 -0.03 5.37 -7.86
C LYS A 19 -0.73 4.32 -7.01
N ILE A 20 -1.58 4.75 -6.09
CA ILE A 20 -2.35 3.85 -5.21
C ILE A 20 -3.15 2.79 -5.98
N ARG A 21 -3.67 3.15 -7.17
CA ARG A 21 -4.40 2.22 -8.04
C ARG A 21 -3.52 1.06 -8.53
N ASP A 22 -2.27 1.33 -8.89
CA ASP A 22 -1.36 0.31 -9.41
C ASP A 22 -0.97 -0.67 -8.30
N VAL A 23 -0.68 -0.14 -7.10
CA VAL A 23 -0.38 -0.95 -5.91
C VAL A 23 -1.59 -1.82 -5.52
N MET A 24 -2.81 -1.28 -5.58
CA MET A 24 -4.05 -2.02 -5.34
C MET A 24 -4.26 -3.14 -6.37
N ASN A 25 -4.11 -2.84 -7.66
CA ASN A 25 -4.28 -3.83 -8.73
C ASN A 25 -3.27 -4.97 -8.61
N VAL A 26 -1.99 -4.67 -8.35
CA VAL A 26 -0.95 -5.68 -8.14
C VAL A 26 -1.25 -6.52 -6.91
N SER A 27 -1.66 -5.89 -5.79
CA SER A 27 -2.02 -6.62 -4.58
C SER A 27 -3.22 -7.54 -4.80
N GLN A 28 -4.22 -7.10 -5.56
CA GLN A 28 -5.41 -7.88 -5.86
C GLN A 28 -5.06 -9.09 -6.76
N ASN A 29 -4.30 -8.87 -7.83
CA ASN A 29 -3.87 -9.95 -8.72
C ASN A 29 -2.94 -10.95 -8.03
N THR A 30 -2.11 -10.49 -7.08
CA THR A 30 -1.22 -11.35 -6.30
C THR A 30 -2.01 -12.28 -5.37
N LEU A 31 -3.07 -11.77 -4.72
CA LEU A 31 -3.90 -12.53 -3.78
C LEU A 31 -4.96 -13.40 -4.49
N HIS A 32 -5.51 -12.91 -5.60
CA HIS A 32 -6.57 -13.55 -6.37
C HIS A 32 -6.11 -13.75 -7.81
N ARG A 33 -5.27 -14.77 -8.04
CA ARG A 33 -4.74 -15.04 -9.38
C ARG A 33 -5.88 -15.30 -10.37
N ASN A 34 -5.76 -14.71 -11.56
CA ASN A 34 -6.75 -14.78 -12.65
C ASN A 34 -8.09 -14.08 -12.37
N SER A 35 -8.21 -13.30 -11.28
CA SER A 35 -9.38 -12.42 -11.11
C SER A 35 -9.31 -11.26 -12.09
N GLN A 36 -10.48 -10.78 -12.54
CA GLN A 36 -10.55 -9.53 -13.30
C GLN A 36 -9.96 -8.38 -12.48
N PRO A 37 -9.38 -7.35 -13.13
CA PRO A 37 -8.92 -6.15 -12.46
C PRO A 37 -10.03 -5.54 -11.61
N LEU A 38 -9.64 -4.87 -10.51
CA LEU A 38 -10.61 -4.29 -9.59
C LEU A 38 -11.46 -3.25 -10.33
N GLU A 39 -12.78 -3.51 -10.41
CA GLU A 39 -13.72 -2.59 -11.02
C GLU A 39 -13.81 -1.29 -10.21
N LEU A 40 -14.09 -0.18 -10.90
CA LEU A 40 -14.30 1.14 -10.29
C LEU A 40 -15.67 1.23 -9.60
N GLY A 41 -15.90 0.36 -8.63
CA GLY A 41 -17.11 0.31 -7.79
C GLY A 41 -16.83 0.59 -6.32
N ASP A 42 -17.83 0.40 -5.47
CA ASP A 42 -17.74 0.67 -4.03
C ASP A 42 -16.60 -0.07 -3.35
N GLN A 43 -16.28 -1.28 -3.82
CA GLN A 43 -15.16 -2.06 -3.30
C GLN A 43 -13.81 -1.37 -3.51
N TYR A 44 -13.61 -0.74 -4.68
CA TYR A 44 -12.39 0.02 -4.96
C TYR A 44 -12.24 1.19 -3.99
N TRP A 45 -13.30 1.96 -3.81
CA TRP A 45 -13.30 3.11 -2.91
C TRP A 45 -13.09 2.70 -1.45
N SER A 46 -13.75 1.64 -1.02
CA SER A 46 -13.59 1.08 0.34
C SER A 46 -12.15 0.62 0.61
N ILE A 47 -11.52 -0.08 -0.32
CA ILE A 47 -10.13 -0.52 -0.16
C ILE A 47 -9.18 0.68 -0.16
N ARG A 48 -9.42 1.66 -1.03
CA ARG A 48 -8.63 2.90 -1.08
C ARG A 48 -8.67 3.62 0.28
N ASP A 49 -9.86 3.81 0.84
CA ASP A 49 -10.03 4.48 2.13
C ASP A 49 -9.39 3.68 3.26
N ALA A 50 -9.51 2.34 3.23
CA ALA A 50 -8.83 1.47 4.18
C ALA A 50 -7.30 1.60 4.10
N ILE A 51 -6.72 1.73 2.91
CA ILE A 51 -5.28 1.96 2.73
C ILE A 51 -4.87 3.30 3.34
N VAL A 52 -5.61 4.37 3.10
CA VAL A 52 -5.33 5.71 3.64
C VAL A 52 -5.41 5.71 5.18
N GLN A 53 -6.40 5.04 5.76
CA GLN A 53 -6.50 4.92 7.22
C GLN A 53 -5.38 4.06 7.81
N ALA A 54 -5.07 2.93 7.16
CA ALA A 54 -3.99 2.05 7.57
C ALA A 54 -2.62 2.73 7.48
N GLU A 55 -2.44 3.69 6.56
CA GLU A 55 -1.19 4.42 6.40
C GLU A 55 -0.86 5.20 7.69
N LEU A 56 -1.83 5.97 8.21
CA LEU A 56 -1.66 6.70 9.46
C LEU A 56 -1.48 5.77 10.66
N LEU A 57 -2.18 4.64 10.67
CA LEU A 57 -2.00 3.62 11.71
C LEU A 57 -0.56 3.09 11.72
N ILE A 58 -0.02 2.69 10.57
CA ILE A 58 1.34 2.15 10.45
C ILE A 58 2.37 3.21 10.85
N MET A 59 2.21 4.45 10.39
CA MET A 59 3.09 5.57 10.77
C MET A 59 3.15 5.76 12.29
N ARG A 60 2.00 5.69 12.98
CA ARG A 60 1.93 5.77 14.45
C ARG A 60 2.58 4.56 15.13
N MET A 61 2.35 3.36 14.62
CA MET A 61 2.95 2.12 15.15
C MET A 61 4.48 2.13 15.04
N LEU A 62 5.01 2.68 13.95
CA LEU A 62 6.45 2.86 13.74
C LEU A 62 7.00 4.11 14.46
N LYS A 63 6.17 4.86 15.20
CA LYS A 63 6.55 6.14 15.83
C LYS A 63 7.21 7.11 14.85
N PHE A 64 6.76 7.09 13.59
CA PHE A 64 7.30 7.88 12.49
C PHE A 64 8.79 7.58 12.17
N GLN A 65 9.33 6.46 12.66
CA GLN A 65 10.67 5.96 12.31
C GLN A 65 10.59 5.12 11.04
N THR A 66 10.64 5.78 9.89
CA THR A 66 10.39 5.17 8.57
C THR A 66 11.65 4.91 7.74
N THR A 67 12.81 5.29 8.24
CA THR A 67 14.12 5.12 7.61
C THR A 67 14.92 4.03 8.33
N PRO A 68 14.68 2.74 8.02
CA PRO A 68 15.48 1.66 8.57
C PRO A 68 16.91 1.71 8.00
N ASP A 69 17.88 1.37 8.85
CA ASP A 69 19.23 1.09 8.38
C ASP A 69 19.29 -0.34 7.83
N HIS A 70 19.71 -0.47 6.58
CA HIS A 70 19.70 -1.73 5.86
C HIS A 70 21.12 -2.32 5.82
N PRO A 71 21.31 -3.61 6.11
CA PRO A 71 22.64 -4.23 6.12
C PRO A 71 23.29 -4.36 4.74
N HIS A 72 22.53 -4.15 3.66
CA HIS A 72 22.98 -4.21 2.27
C HIS A 72 23.30 -2.82 1.69
N LYS A 73 23.40 -1.80 2.54
CA LYS A 73 23.86 -0.46 2.16
C LYS A 73 25.35 -0.46 1.85
#